data_AF-A0A968UBD2-F1
#
_entry.id   AF-A0A968UBD2-F1
#
_cell.length_a   1.000
_cell.length_b   1.000
_cell.length_c   1.000
_cell.angle_alpha   90.00
_cell.angle_beta   90.00
_cell.angle_gamma   90.00
#
_symmetry.space_group_name_H-M   'P 1'
#
loop_
_entity.id
_entity.type
_entity.pdbx_description
1 polymer ?
#
loop_
_entity_poly.entity_id
_entity_poly.type
_entity_poly.pdbx_seq_one_letter_code
_entity_poly.pdbx_strand_id
1 'polypeptide(L)' 'MGALIIKERLGLSDRETVEQIRENPYLQYFIGLNKYSNEAPLKHRC' A
#
# COMPACT_ATOMS: atom_id res chain seq x y z
N MET A 1 -0.95 8.58 3.73
CA MET A 1 0.44 8.95 4.11
C MET A 1 1.36 7.74 4.25
N GLY A 2 0.95 6.63 4.87
CA GLY A 2 1.82 5.44 5.02
C GLY A 2 2.38 4.83 3.72
N ALA A 3 1.61 4.86 2.61
CA ALA A 3 2.07 4.31 1.33
C ALA A 3 3.29 5.05 0.73
N LEU A 4 3.40 6.36 0.94
CA LEU A 4 4.55 7.16 0.48
C LEU A 4 5.83 6.80 1.25
N ILE A 5 5.70 6.51 2.54
CA ILE A 5 6.81 6.07 3.39
C ILE A 5 7.33 4.71 2.90
N ILE A 6 6.43 3.77 2.59
CA ILE A 6 6.79 2.45 2.05
C ILE A 6 7.50 2.61 0.70
N LYS A 7 6.96 3.47 -0.17
CA LYS A 7 7.53 3.78 -1.48
C LYS A 7 8.97 4.33 -1.38
N GLU A 8 9.19 5.33 -0.53
CA GLU A 8 10.53 5.91 -0.35
C GLU A 8 11.51 4.95 0.36
N ARG A 9 11.04 4.13 1.30
CA ARG A 9 11.88 3.18 2.04
C ARG A 9 12.33 2.01 1.18
N LEU A 10 11.48 1.54 0.26
CA LEU A 10 11.77 0.42 -0.63
C LEU A 10 12.28 0.87 -2.01
N GLY A 11 12.18 2.17 -2.33
CA GLY A 11 12.58 2.69 -3.64
C GLY A 11 11.74 2.15 -4.80
N LEU A 12 10.48 1.79 -4.51
CA LEU A 12 9.60 1.12 -5.47
C LEU A 12 8.76 2.12 -6.28
N SER A 13 8.28 1.68 -7.44
CA SER A 13 7.25 2.41 -8.19
C SER A 13 5.91 2.38 -7.44
N ASP A 14 4.99 3.28 -7.75
CA ASP A 14 3.64 3.29 -7.11
C ASP A 14 2.92 1.95 -7.27
N ARG A 15 3.05 1.32 -8.44
CA ARG A 15 2.44 0.02 -8.76
C ARG A 15 3.04 -1.12 -7.94
N GLU A 16 4.37 -1.15 -7.84
CA GLU A 16 5.12 -2.11 -7.02
C GLU A 16 4.78 -1.94 -5.53
N THR A 17 4.66 -0.69 -5.07
CA THR A 17 4.27 -0.36 -3.69
C THR A 17 2.86 -0.88 -3.39
N VAL A 18 1.93 -0.74 -4.34
CA VAL A 18 0.56 -1.28 -4.22
C VAL A 18 0.57 -2.81 -4.12
N GLU A 19 1.34 -3.50 -4.95
CA GLU A 19 1.44 -4.96 -4.92
C GLU A 19 2.08 -5.43 -3.59
N GLN A 20 3.14 -4.76 -3.13
CA GLN A 20 3.75 -5.06 -1.82
C GLN A 20 2.77 -4.88 -0.66
N ILE A 21 1.99 -3.80 -0.68
CA ILE A 21 0.95 -3.55 0.32
C ILE A 21 -0.14 -4.63 0.24
N ARG A 22 -0.49 -5.08 -0.96
CA ARG A 22 -1.50 -6.11 -1.19
C ARG A 22 -1.05 -7.49 -0.70
N GLU A 23 0.19 -7.88 -0.96
CA GLU A 23 0.77 -9.15 -0.52
C GLU A 23 1.06 -9.19 0.99
N ASN A 24 1.33 -8.05 1.62
CA ASN A 24 1.66 -7.97 3.04
C ASN A 24 0.50 -7.38 3.87
N PRO A 25 -0.25 -8.20 4.63
CA PRO A 25 -1.29 -7.71 5.54
C PRO A 25 -0.76 -6.67 6.54
N TYR A 26 0.49 -6.81 6.98
CA TYR A 26 1.15 -5.83 7.87
C TYR A 26 1.19 -4.42 7.27
N LEU A 27 1.54 -4.32 5.98
CA LEU A 27 1.60 -3.03 5.29
C LEU A 27 0.20 -2.43 5.10
N GLN A 28 -0.83 -3.26 4.95
CA GLN A 28 -2.22 -2.79 4.92
C GLN A 28 -2.63 -2.12 6.22
N TYR A 29 -2.36 -2.74 7.37
CA TYR A 29 -2.62 -2.13 8.67
C TYR A 29 -1.75 -0.88 8.90
N PHE A 30 -0.49 -0.91 8.45
CA PHE A 30 0.42 0.23 8.55
C PHE A 30 -0.09 1.48 7.82
N ILE A 31 -0.74 1.33 6.67
CA ILE A 31 -1.35 2.45 5.96
C ILE A 31 -2.73 2.86 6.49
N GLY A 32 -3.25 2.15 7.51
CA GLY A 32 -4.52 2.44 8.17
C GLY A 32 -5.72 1.65 7.65
N LEU A 33 -5.52 0.53 6.96
CA LEU A 33 -6.63 -0.36 6.60
C LEU A 33 -7.08 -1.15 7.84
N ASN A 34 -8.37 -1.06 8.18
CA ASN A 34 -8.96 -1.78 9.32
C ASN A 34 -9.28 -3.25 9.00
N LYS A 35 -9.18 -3.64 7.73
CA LYS A 35 -9.43 -5.01 7.25
C LYS A 35 -8.48 -5.32 6.10
N TYR A 36 -8.01 -6.56 6.07
CA TYR A 36 -7.28 -7.07 4.90
C TYR A 36 -8.19 -7.02 3.67
N SER A 37 -7.71 -6.40 2.60
CA SER A 37 -8.35 -6.40 1.30
C SER A 37 -7.34 -6.78 0.23
N ASN A 38 -7.76 -7.64 -0.69
CA ASN A 38 -6.96 -8.02 -1.86
C ASN A 38 -7.14 -7.01 -3.02
N GLU A 39 -7.98 -5.98 -2.84
CA GLU A 39 -8.13 -4.90 -3.79
C GLU A 39 -7.01 -3.85 -3.62
N ALA A 40 -6.51 -3.34 -4.75
CA ALA A 40 -5.51 -2.28 -4.76
C ALA A 40 -5.98 -1.06 -3.92
N PRO A 41 -5.28 -0.69 -2.84
CA PRO A 41 -5.72 0.35 -1.92
C PRO A 41 -5.59 1.79 -2.48
N LEU A 42 -5.00 1.95 -3.67
CA LEU A 42 -4.85 3.22 -4.36
C LEU A 42 -5.68 3.22 -5.65
N LYS A 43 -7.02 3.25 -5.53
CA LYS A 43 -7.84 3.81 -6.62
C LYS A 43 -7.76 5.32 -6.50
N HIS A 44 -7.07 5.94 -7.46
CA HIS A 44 -7.04 7.39 -7.63
C HIS A 44 -8.49 7.87 -7.70
N ARG A 45 -8.96 8.54 -6.64
CA ARG A 45 -10.27 9.17 -6.64
C ARG A 45 -10.12 10.42 -7.50
N CYS A 46 -10.66 10.38 -8.73
CA CYS A 46 -10.90 11.57 -9.52
C CYS A 46 -11.77 12.56 -8.73
#